data_AF-A0A4Q3D7T1-F1
#
_entry.id   AF-A0A4Q3D7T1-F1
#
_cell.length_a   1.000
_cell.length_b   1.000
_cell.length_c   1.000
_cell.angle_alpha   90.00
_cell.angle_beta   90.00
_cell.angle_gamma   90.00
#
_symmetry.space_group_name_H-M   'P 1'
#
loop_
_entity.id
_entity.type
_entity.pdbx_description
1 polymer ?
#
loop_
_entity_poly.entity_id
_entity_poly.type
_entity_poly.pdbx_seq_one_letter_code
_entity_poly.pdbx_strand_id
1 'polypeptide(L)'
;RALRASDNLARGRSTFMVEMVETAAILAQATPRSFVILDEVGRGTSTYDGLAIAWAVVEAIHEDNRCRCLFATHYHELTRLAERCEALTLHHVRAREWKGDLVLLHEVAEGPADRSFGIAVARLAGMPPAALKRAKAVLDKLEAGRAKTGGLAAGLDDLPLFAAAAEVEEEAIDALRTELAQIDVDALSPREALEALYRLKGLAADA
;
A
#
# COMPACT_ATOMS: atom_id res chain seq x y z
N ARG A 1 18.14 5.72 11.79
CA ARG A 1 16.88 6.29 11.29
C ARG A 1 16.04 6.91 12.42
N ALA A 2 16.43 8.07 12.96
CA ALA A 2 15.63 8.88 13.90
C ALA A 2 16.05 10.36 13.96
N LEU A 3 17.29 10.69 13.55
CA LEU A 3 17.83 12.07 13.62
C LEU A 3 17.68 12.90 12.33
N ARG A 4 17.09 12.36 11.24
CA ARG A 4 16.94 13.09 9.95
C ARG A 4 15.53 13.63 9.68
N ALA A 5 14.52 13.19 10.44
CA ALA A 5 13.14 13.62 10.22
C ALA A 5 12.88 15.06 10.70
N SER A 6 13.66 15.56 11.67
CA SER A 6 13.49 16.91 12.24
C SER A 6 13.89 18.04 11.29
N ASP A 7 14.91 17.85 10.46
CA ASP A 7 15.49 18.94 9.65
C ASP A 7 14.62 19.33 8.44
N ASN A 8 13.81 18.41 7.91
CA ASN A 8 13.01 18.66 6.70
C ASN A 8 11.56 19.08 6.97
N LEU A 9 11.03 18.83 8.17
CA LEU A 9 9.72 19.36 8.60
C LEU A 9 9.69 20.89 8.56
N ALA A 10 10.83 21.55 8.81
CA ALA A 10 10.96 23.00 8.74
C ALA A 10 10.92 23.58 7.30
N ARG A 11 11.06 22.74 6.27
CA ARG A 11 11.12 23.16 4.85
C ARG A 11 9.85 22.88 4.03
N GLY A 12 8.77 22.42 4.68
CA GLY A 12 7.47 22.21 4.01
C GLY A 12 7.44 21.08 2.98
N ARG A 13 8.44 20.19 2.95
CA ARG A 13 8.43 19.00 2.10
C ARG A 13 7.92 17.80 2.88
N SER A 14 7.02 17.03 2.26
CA SER A 14 6.58 15.74 2.81
C SER A 14 7.80 14.83 3.05
N THR A 15 7.81 14.12 4.17
CA THR A 15 8.84 13.11 4.47
C THR A 15 8.93 12.05 3.38
N PHE A 16 7.79 11.69 2.78
CA PHE A 16 7.73 10.78 1.65
C PHE A 16 8.40 11.36 0.40
N MET A 17 8.21 12.65 0.11
CA MET A 17 8.87 13.29 -1.03
C MET A 17 10.40 13.29 -0.86
N VAL A 18 10.90 13.54 0.35
CA VAL A 18 12.34 13.47 0.64
C VAL A 18 12.86 12.06 0.41
N GLU A 19 12.17 11.04 0.90
CA GLU A 19 12.49 9.63 0.69
C GLU A 19 12.55 9.26 -0.80
N MET A 20 11.59 9.75 -1.60
CA MET A 20 11.57 9.50 -3.06
C MET A 20 12.72 10.19 -3.78
N VAL A 21 13.10 11.42 -3.38
CA VAL A 21 14.27 12.10 -3.94
C VAL A 21 15.56 11.38 -3.59
N GLU A 22 15.70 10.89 -2.35
CA GLU A 22 16.87 10.10 -1.93
C GLU A 22 16.95 8.77 -2.71
N THR A 23 15.82 8.08 -2.87
CA THR A 23 15.73 6.83 -3.64
C THR A 23 16.08 7.06 -5.11
N ALA A 24 15.52 8.10 -5.73
CA ALA A 24 15.83 8.45 -7.11
C ALA A 24 17.32 8.78 -7.31
N ALA A 25 17.94 9.49 -6.35
CA ALA A 25 19.36 9.80 -6.40
C ALA A 25 20.24 8.54 -6.29
N ILE A 26 19.84 7.57 -5.45
CA ILE A 26 20.51 6.26 -5.34
C ILE A 26 20.45 5.53 -6.68
N LEU A 27 19.25 5.38 -7.26
CA LEU A 27 19.07 4.66 -8.53
C LEU A 27 19.86 5.32 -9.67
N ALA A 28 19.89 6.64 -9.73
CA ALA A 28 20.61 7.37 -10.78
C ALA A 28 22.14 7.29 -10.69
N GLN A 29 22.69 7.09 -9.48
CA GLN A 29 24.14 7.15 -9.24
C GLN A 29 24.77 5.79 -8.92
N ALA A 30 23.97 4.80 -8.52
CA ALA A 30 24.49 3.49 -8.15
C ALA A 30 25.10 2.79 -9.38
N THR A 31 26.37 2.44 -9.24
CA THR A 31 27.11 1.59 -10.18
C THR A 31 27.17 0.14 -9.66
N PRO A 32 27.58 -0.84 -10.48
CA PRO A 32 27.75 -2.23 -10.03
C PRO A 32 28.73 -2.44 -8.87
N ARG A 33 29.59 -1.46 -8.57
CA ARG A 33 30.53 -1.49 -7.43
C ARG A 33 29.98 -0.84 -6.16
N SER A 34 28.74 -0.37 -6.19
CA SER A 34 28.09 0.28 -5.05
C SER A 34 27.56 -0.77 -4.07
N PHE A 35 27.46 -0.37 -2.81
CA PHE A 35 26.72 -1.11 -1.80
C PHE A 35 25.55 -0.24 -1.32
N VAL A 36 24.33 -0.67 -1.66
CA VAL A 36 23.09 0.07 -1.41
C VAL A 36 22.37 -0.56 -0.22
N ILE A 37 21.85 0.28 0.67
CA ILE A 37 21.01 -0.13 1.79
C ILE A 37 19.73 0.67 1.73
N LEU A 38 18.61 -0.02 1.56
CA LEU A 38 17.26 0.54 1.55
C LEU A 38 16.48 -0.01 2.73
N ASP A 39 15.75 0.86 3.41
CA ASP A 39 15.01 0.53 4.62
C ASP A 39 13.59 1.08 4.53
N GLU A 40 12.61 0.19 4.38
CA GLU A 40 11.17 0.46 4.32
C GLU A 40 10.78 1.54 3.30
N VAL A 41 11.31 1.44 2.08
CA VAL A 41 10.94 2.33 0.97
C VAL A 41 9.45 2.17 0.68
N GLY A 42 8.73 3.29 0.55
CA GLY A 42 7.30 3.29 0.18
C GLY A 42 6.32 3.40 1.35
N ARG A 43 6.79 3.42 2.61
CA ARG A 43 5.92 3.44 3.81
C ARG A 43 5.09 4.72 3.97
N GLY A 44 5.51 5.84 3.38
CA GLY A 44 4.89 7.16 3.55
C GLY A 44 3.68 7.44 2.64
N THR A 45 3.15 6.45 1.93
CA THR A 45 2.04 6.59 0.97
C THR A 45 1.01 5.46 1.14
N SER A 46 0.02 5.36 0.23
CA SER A 46 -0.94 4.25 0.20
C SER A 46 -0.21 2.90 0.13
N THR A 47 -0.79 1.85 0.72
CA THR A 47 -0.16 0.53 0.79
C THR A 47 0.18 0.00 -0.60
N TYR A 48 -0.72 0.17 -1.57
CA TYR A 48 -0.51 -0.31 -2.94
C TYR A 48 0.50 0.53 -3.72
N ASP A 49 0.47 1.86 -3.58
CA ASP A 49 1.48 2.72 -4.23
C ASP A 49 2.87 2.44 -3.65
N GLY A 50 2.96 2.31 -2.33
CA GLY A 50 4.21 2.02 -1.62
C GLY A 50 4.80 0.67 -2.04
N LEU A 51 3.96 -0.37 -2.14
CA LEU A 51 4.35 -1.68 -2.66
C LEU A 51 4.83 -1.59 -4.11
N ALA A 52 4.08 -0.91 -4.98
CA ALA A 52 4.43 -0.78 -6.40
C ALA A 52 5.76 -0.05 -6.61
N ILE A 53 5.98 1.04 -5.86
CA ILE A 53 7.25 1.77 -5.88
C ILE A 53 8.38 0.88 -5.37
N ALA A 54 8.21 0.21 -4.22
CA ALA A 54 9.24 -0.67 -3.66
C ALA A 54 9.59 -1.82 -4.62
N TRP A 55 8.59 -2.39 -5.30
CA TRP A 55 8.76 -3.42 -6.31
C TRP A 55 9.63 -2.93 -7.47
N ALA A 56 9.25 -1.80 -8.07
CA ALA A 56 9.99 -1.20 -9.18
C ALA A 56 11.42 -0.82 -8.78
N VAL A 57 11.65 -0.36 -7.55
CA VAL A 57 12.99 -0.04 -7.03
C VAL A 57 13.85 -1.30 -6.93
N VAL A 58 13.31 -2.42 -6.45
CA VAL A 58 14.05 -3.69 -6.38
C VAL A 58 14.38 -4.19 -7.79
N GLU A 59 13.42 -4.15 -8.73
CA GLU A 59 13.66 -4.52 -10.14
C GLU A 59 14.75 -3.64 -10.76
N ALA A 60 14.68 -2.31 -10.63
CA ALA A 60 15.69 -1.40 -11.17
C ALA A 60 17.10 -1.65 -10.60
N ILE A 61 17.21 -1.90 -9.28
CA ILE A 61 18.50 -2.25 -8.68
C ILE A 61 19.04 -3.57 -9.24
N HIS A 62 18.16 -4.55 -9.43
CA HIS A 62 18.53 -5.87 -9.93
C HIS A 62 18.93 -5.84 -11.41
N GLU A 63 18.13 -5.20 -12.26
CA GLU A 63 18.27 -5.23 -13.72
C GLU A 63 19.29 -4.22 -14.24
N ASP A 64 19.23 -2.98 -13.74
CA ASP A 64 20.01 -1.84 -14.23
C ASP A 64 21.28 -1.61 -13.40
N ASN A 65 21.15 -1.34 -12.10
CA ASN A 65 22.31 -0.97 -11.28
C ASN A 65 23.26 -2.15 -11.03
N ARG A 66 22.70 -3.37 -10.90
CA ARG A 66 23.42 -4.64 -10.66
C ARG A 66 24.44 -4.54 -9.53
N CYS A 67 24.08 -3.78 -8.50
CA CYS A 67 24.93 -3.51 -7.35
C CYS A 67 24.57 -4.42 -6.17
N ARG A 68 25.42 -4.48 -5.14
CA ARG A 68 25.08 -5.21 -3.92
C ARG A 68 24.04 -4.40 -3.15
N CYS A 69 22.92 -5.01 -2.79
CA CYS A 69 21.82 -4.33 -2.12
C CYS A 69 21.32 -5.10 -0.90
N LEU A 70 21.07 -4.40 0.20
CA LEU A 70 20.24 -4.86 1.31
C LEU A 70 18.95 -4.06 1.32
N PHE A 71 17.81 -4.75 1.19
CA PHE A 71 16.50 -4.13 1.22
C PHE A 71 15.71 -4.67 2.41
N ALA A 72 15.53 -3.86 3.44
CA ALA A 72 14.66 -4.18 4.57
C ALA A 72 13.24 -3.71 4.27
N THR A 73 12.25 -4.58 4.42
CA THR A 73 10.85 -4.27 4.10
C THR A 73 9.85 -5.02 4.98
N HIS A 74 8.68 -4.43 5.16
CA HIS A 74 7.48 -5.08 5.70
C HIS A 74 6.55 -5.64 4.62
N TYR A 75 6.82 -5.38 3.33
CA TYR A 75 6.01 -5.90 2.22
C TYR A 75 6.34 -7.37 1.96
N HIS A 76 5.47 -8.26 2.43
CA HIS A 76 5.64 -9.69 2.20
C HIS A 76 5.45 -10.06 0.73
N GLU A 77 4.67 -9.27 -0.01
CA GLU A 77 4.38 -9.45 -1.43
C GLU A 77 5.67 -9.40 -2.28
N LEU A 78 6.69 -8.66 -1.86
CA LEU A 78 7.99 -8.58 -2.55
C LEU A 78 8.76 -9.90 -2.52
N THR A 79 8.41 -10.86 -1.66
CA THR A 79 9.05 -12.18 -1.65
C THR A 79 8.90 -12.91 -2.99
N ARG A 80 7.84 -12.60 -3.76
CA ARG A 80 7.61 -13.14 -5.11
C ARG A 80 8.68 -12.73 -6.12
N LEU A 81 9.40 -11.62 -5.88
CA LEU A 81 10.52 -11.22 -6.74
C LEU A 81 11.67 -12.24 -6.70
N ALA A 82 11.78 -13.08 -5.67
CA ALA A 82 12.77 -14.15 -5.63
C ALA A 82 12.60 -15.19 -6.75
N GLU A 83 11.41 -15.32 -7.32
CA GLU A 83 11.15 -16.23 -8.45
C GLU A 83 11.61 -15.65 -9.79
N ARG A 84 11.77 -14.33 -9.88
CA ARG A 84 12.10 -13.60 -11.12
C ARG A 84 13.52 -13.04 -11.12
N CYS A 85 14.01 -12.62 -9.96
CA CYS A 85 15.32 -12.02 -9.80
C CYS A 85 16.32 -13.08 -9.31
N GLU A 86 17.08 -13.69 -10.22
CA GLU A 86 17.95 -14.86 -9.91
C GLU A 86 19.00 -14.59 -8.81
N ALA A 87 19.43 -13.33 -8.64
CA ALA A 87 20.41 -12.94 -7.63
C ALA A 87 19.78 -12.50 -6.30
N LEU A 88 18.45 -12.50 -6.19
CA LEU A 88 17.72 -12.08 -5.00
C LEU A 88 17.61 -13.27 -4.04
N THR A 89 18.08 -13.07 -2.81
CA THR A 89 17.95 -14.07 -1.74
C THR A 89 17.16 -13.49 -0.57
N LEU A 90 16.16 -14.23 -0.12
CA LEU A 90 15.29 -13.80 0.97
C LEU A 90 15.93 -14.13 2.31
N HIS A 91 15.85 -13.18 3.23
CA HIS A 91 16.33 -13.33 4.59
C HIS A 91 15.35 -12.68 5.56
N HIS A 92 15.25 -13.21 6.77
CA HIS A 92 14.43 -12.63 7.83
C HIS A 92 15.16 -12.71 9.18
N VAL A 93 14.77 -11.82 10.10
CA VAL A 93 15.24 -11.87 11.49
C VAL A 93 14.33 -12.80 12.28
N ARG A 94 14.91 -13.80 12.94
CA ARG A 94 14.15 -14.78 13.71
C ARG A 94 13.57 -14.18 14.99
N ALA A 95 12.32 -14.51 15.23
CA ALA A 95 11.63 -14.22 16.48
C ALA A 95 10.83 -15.46 16.93
N ARG A 96 10.67 -15.63 18.24
CA ARG A 96 9.94 -16.76 18.83
C ARG A 96 9.00 -16.26 19.91
N GLU A 97 7.79 -16.81 19.94
CA GLU A 97 6.91 -16.66 21.11
C GLU A 97 7.28 -17.67 22.19
N TRP A 98 7.50 -17.18 23.41
CA TRP A 98 7.77 -17.99 24.59
C TRP A 98 6.90 -17.53 25.74
N LYS A 99 6.06 -18.44 26.28
CA LYS A 99 5.13 -18.16 27.39
C LYS A 99 4.21 -16.94 27.17
N GLY A 100 3.92 -16.61 25.92
CA GLY A 100 3.09 -15.46 25.55
C GLY A 100 3.86 -14.16 25.32
N ASP A 101 5.19 -14.17 25.43
CA ASP A 101 6.07 -13.04 25.14
C ASP A 101 6.84 -13.26 23.84
N LEU A 102 7.06 -12.17 23.10
CA LEU A 102 7.90 -12.18 21.90
C LEU A 102 9.37 -12.07 22.28
N VAL A 103 10.18 -13.04 21.87
CA VAL A 103 11.64 -13.04 22.02
C VAL A 103 12.28 -12.84 20.65
N LEU A 104 12.98 -11.72 20.48
CA LEU A 104 13.79 -11.44 19.30
C LEU A 104 15.13 -12.18 19.42
N LEU A 105 15.40 -13.11 18.51
CA LEU A 105 16.61 -13.92 18.56
C LEU A 105 17.84 -13.19 17.98
N HIS A 106 17.63 -12.06 17.30
CA HIS A 106 18.67 -11.27 16.62
C HIS A 106 19.53 -12.10 15.66
N GLU A 107 18.97 -13.21 15.17
CA GLU A 107 19.60 -14.15 14.25
C GLU A 107 18.96 -13.94 12.88
N VAL A 108 19.76 -13.76 11.85
CA VAL A 108 19.28 -13.70 10.45
C VAL A 108 19.26 -15.12 9.90
N ALA A 109 18.11 -15.53 9.36
CA ALA A 109 17.94 -16.81 8.68
C ALA A 109 17.52 -16.60 7.23
N GLU A 110 17.81 -17.60 6.40
CA GLU A 110 17.41 -17.65 5.00
C GLU A 110 15.89 -17.93 4.88
N GLY A 111 15.30 -17.42 3.80
CA GLY A 111 13.89 -17.54 3.48
C GLY A 111 13.04 -16.34 3.91
N PRO A 112 11.78 -16.27 3.44
CA PRO A 112 10.84 -15.24 3.85
C PRO A 112 10.46 -15.38 5.33
N ALA A 113 9.90 -14.32 5.92
CA ALA A 113 9.31 -14.41 7.24
C ALA A 113 7.95 -15.13 7.21
N ASP A 114 7.76 -16.11 8.09
CA ASP A 114 6.55 -16.96 8.12
C ASP A 114 5.32 -16.26 8.70
N ARG A 115 5.50 -15.17 9.46
CA ARG A 115 4.42 -14.51 10.23
C ARG A 115 4.75 -13.06 10.59
N SER A 116 3.70 -12.25 10.73
CA SER A 116 3.80 -10.91 11.31
C SER A 116 3.65 -10.96 12.83
N PHE A 117 4.54 -10.28 13.55
CA PHE A 117 4.54 -10.22 15.01
C PHE A 117 4.00 -8.89 15.56
N GLY A 118 3.29 -8.10 14.75
CA GLY A 118 2.87 -6.74 15.12
C GLY A 118 2.09 -6.65 16.45
N ILE A 119 1.13 -7.55 16.67
CA ILE A 119 0.36 -7.59 17.94
C ILE A 119 1.24 -8.03 19.11
N ALA A 120 2.18 -8.95 18.88
CA ALA A 120 3.11 -9.41 19.91
C ALA A 120 4.10 -8.30 20.32
N VAL A 121 4.58 -7.51 19.35
CA VAL A 121 5.38 -6.30 19.61
C VAL A 121 4.56 -5.25 20.39
N ALA A 122 3.30 -5.03 20.03
CA ALA A 122 2.43 -4.11 20.75
C ALA A 122 2.19 -4.55 22.21
N ARG A 123 2.12 -5.86 22.48
CA ARG A 123 2.08 -6.41 23.83
C ARG A 123 3.37 -6.12 24.60
N LEU A 124 4.52 -6.35 23.98
CA LEU A 124 5.83 -6.05 24.56
C LEU A 124 5.98 -4.55 24.89
N ALA A 125 5.38 -3.68 24.07
CA ALA A 125 5.34 -2.24 24.30
C ALA A 125 4.38 -1.81 25.44
N GLY A 126 3.64 -2.74 26.06
CA GLY A 126 2.73 -2.46 27.16
C GLY A 126 1.36 -1.95 26.74
N MET A 127 0.92 -2.22 25.50
CA MET A 127 -0.41 -1.80 25.05
C MET A 127 -1.53 -2.44 25.90
N PRO A 128 -2.62 -1.72 26.22
CA PRO A 128 -3.68 -2.24 27.09
C PRO A 128 -4.28 -3.57 26.59
N PRO A 129 -4.52 -4.56 27.47
CA PRO A 129 -5.05 -5.87 27.07
C PRO A 129 -6.37 -5.81 26.29
N ALA A 130 -7.25 -4.85 26.62
CA ALA A 130 -8.50 -4.64 25.90
C ALA A 130 -8.27 -4.22 24.43
N ALA A 131 -7.30 -3.34 24.19
CA ALA A 131 -6.95 -2.88 22.86
C ALA A 131 -6.26 -3.99 22.05
N LEU A 132 -5.37 -4.78 22.67
CA LEU A 132 -4.76 -5.95 22.05
C LEU A 132 -5.79 -7.01 21.67
N LYS A 133 -6.78 -7.27 22.55
CA LYS A 133 -7.88 -8.20 22.26
C LYS A 133 -8.71 -7.72 21.07
N ARG A 134 -8.99 -6.42 20.98
CA ARG A 134 -9.70 -5.83 19.84
C ARG A 134 -8.86 -5.91 18.57
N ALA A 135 -7.58 -5.57 18.62
CA ALA A 135 -6.67 -5.64 17.48
C ALA A 135 -6.59 -7.08 16.92
N LYS A 136 -6.51 -8.09 17.79
CA LYS A 136 -6.58 -9.49 17.39
C LYS A 136 -7.89 -9.85 16.70
N ALA A 137 -9.03 -9.48 17.28
CA ALA A 137 -10.33 -9.73 16.66
C ALA A 137 -10.51 -9.02 15.31
N VAL A 138 -9.90 -7.85 15.12
CA VAL A 138 -9.88 -7.14 13.83
C VAL A 138 -8.99 -7.86 12.82
N LEU A 139 -7.79 -8.28 13.23
CA LEU A 139 -6.89 -9.04 12.37
C LEU A 139 -7.53 -10.36 11.90
N ASP A 140 -8.13 -11.12 12.83
CA ASP A 140 -8.79 -12.39 12.52
C ASP A 140 -9.91 -12.19 11.47
N LYS A 141 -10.64 -11.07 11.52
CA LYS A 141 -11.65 -10.70 10.50
C LYS A 141 -11.02 -10.35 9.16
N LEU A 142 -9.96 -9.54 9.14
CA LEU A 142 -9.27 -9.14 7.91
C LEU A 142 -8.68 -10.36 7.18
N GLU A 143 -8.09 -11.30 7.92
CA GLU A 143 -7.54 -12.54 7.37
C GLU A 143 -8.64 -13.46 6.84
N ALA A 144 -9.75 -13.60 7.57
CA ALA A 144 -10.91 -14.36 7.11
C ALA A 144 -11.56 -13.75 5.85
N GLY A 145 -11.60 -12.42 5.75
CA GLY A 145 -12.03 -11.68 4.57
C GLY A 145 -11.14 -11.98 3.36
N ARG A 146 -9.82 -11.83 3.51
CA ARG A 146 -8.84 -12.16 2.46
C ARG A 146 -8.98 -13.57 1.92
N ALA A 147 -9.20 -14.55 2.80
CA ALA A 147 -9.34 -15.96 2.41
C ALA A 147 -10.61 -16.24 1.58
N LYS A 148 -11.67 -15.42 1.75
CA LYS A 148 -12.94 -15.58 1.02
C LYS A 148 -13.00 -14.79 -0.28
N THR A 149 -12.32 -13.64 -0.35
CA THR A 149 -12.45 -12.69 -1.47
C THR A 149 -11.18 -12.52 -2.32
N GLY A 150 -10.08 -13.18 -1.96
CA GLY A 150 -8.86 -13.22 -2.78
C GLY A 150 -7.99 -11.95 -2.73
N GLY A 151 -8.21 -11.02 -1.80
CA GLY A 151 -7.41 -9.79 -1.72
C GLY A 151 -7.62 -8.96 -0.45
N LEU A 152 -6.67 -8.05 -0.17
CA LEU A 152 -6.63 -7.18 1.01
C LEU A 152 -7.82 -6.22 1.13
N ALA A 153 -8.41 -5.83 0.00
CA ALA A 153 -9.34 -4.71 -0.09
C ALA A 153 -10.67 -4.96 0.65
N ALA A 154 -11.23 -6.18 0.57
CA ALA A 154 -12.60 -6.43 1.00
C ALA A 154 -12.80 -6.71 2.50
N GLY A 155 -11.74 -6.75 3.31
CA GLY A 155 -11.85 -6.96 4.76
C GLY A 155 -12.04 -5.66 5.57
N LEU A 156 -11.75 -4.51 4.96
CA LEU A 156 -11.76 -3.20 5.60
C LEU A 156 -13.18 -2.64 5.75
N ASP A 157 -14.10 -3.01 4.86
CA ASP A 157 -15.48 -2.50 4.82
C ASP A 157 -16.34 -2.95 6.01
N ASP A 158 -15.97 -4.06 6.66
CA ASP A 158 -16.68 -4.64 7.82
C ASP A 158 -16.30 -4.00 9.17
N LEU A 159 -15.49 -2.95 9.16
CA LEU A 159 -15.09 -2.20 10.35
C LEU A 159 -15.88 -0.89 10.47
N PRO A 160 -16.63 -0.67 11.57
CA PRO A 160 -17.51 0.50 11.71
C PRO A 160 -16.79 1.86 11.73
N LEU A 161 -15.46 1.89 11.85
CA LEU A 161 -14.66 3.11 11.75
C LEU A 161 -14.22 3.42 10.30
N PHE A 162 -14.18 2.43 9.42
CA PHE A 162 -13.83 2.57 8.01
C PHE A 162 -15.07 2.68 7.10
N ALA A 163 -16.22 2.14 7.53
CA ALA A 163 -17.51 2.38 6.87
C ALA A 163 -17.88 3.88 6.79
N ALA A 164 -17.38 4.71 7.71
CA ALA A 164 -17.61 6.16 7.71
C ALA A 164 -16.61 6.96 6.83
N ALA A 165 -15.54 6.31 6.35
CA ALA A 165 -14.52 6.93 5.50
C ALA A 165 -14.52 6.38 4.06
N ALA A 166 -15.31 5.32 3.81
CA ALA A 166 -15.57 4.74 2.49
C ALA A 166 -16.75 5.39 1.76
N GLU A 167 -17.23 6.55 2.22
CA GLU A 167 -17.93 7.51 1.34
C GLU A 167 -16.89 8.37 0.60
N VAL A 168 -15.96 7.71 -0.09
CA VAL A 168 -15.34 8.33 -1.27
C VAL A 168 -16.05 7.64 -2.41
N GLU A 169 -16.99 8.39 -3.00
CA GLU A 169 -17.81 8.03 -4.15
C GLU A 169 -17.06 7.07 -5.08
N GLU A 170 -17.43 5.80 -5.08
CA GLU A 170 -17.41 5.05 -6.34
C GLU A 170 -18.31 5.88 -7.26
N GLU A 171 -17.71 6.58 -8.22
CA GLU A 171 -18.44 7.09 -9.37
C GLU A 171 -19.10 5.88 -10.02
N ALA A 172 -20.31 5.57 -9.58
CA ALA A 172 -21.29 4.92 -10.41
C ALA A 172 -21.26 5.71 -11.72
N ILE A 173 -20.89 5.06 -12.82
CA ILE A 173 -20.79 5.69 -14.13
C ILE A 173 -22.09 6.46 -14.35
N ASP A 174 -22.02 7.78 -14.20
CA ASP A 174 -23.17 8.66 -14.25
C ASP A 174 -23.54 8.81 -15.73
N ALA A 175 -24.28 7.81 -16.21
CA ALA A 175 -24.76 7.72 -17.59
C ALA A 175 -25.52 8.99 -17.99
N LEU A 176 -26.17 9.65 -17.02
CA LEU A 176 -26.85 10.92 -17.19
C LEU A 176 -25.85 12.06 -17.46
N ARG A 177 -24.78 12.21 -16.66
CA ARG A 177 -23.72 13.20 -16.91
C ARG A 177 -23.01 12.97 -18.23
N THR A 178 -22.80 11.72 -18.61
CA THR A 178 -22.14 11.37 -19.87
C THR A 178 -22.98 11.78 -21.08
N GLU A 179 -24.29 11.50 -21.05
CA GLU A 179 -25.23 11.90 -22.11
C GLU A 179 -25.39 13.43 -22.16
N LEU A 180 -25.48 14.10 -21.00
CA LEU A 180 -25.54 15.56 -20.91
C LEU A 180 -24.32 16.25 -21.55
N ALA A 181 -23.13 15.71 -21.34
CA ALA A 181 -21.90 16.29 -21.88
C ALA A 181 -21.79 16.20 -23.41
N GLN A 182 -22.54 15.31 -24.06
CA GLN A 182 -22.54 15.11 -25.51
C GLN A 182 -23.59 15.97 -26.23
N ILE A 183 -24.49 16.63 -25.51
CA ILE A 183 -25.53 17.46 -26.10
C ILE A 183 -24.99 18.86 -26.42
N ASP A 184 -24.94 19.18 -27.70
CA ASP A 184 -24.72 20.55 -28.18
C ASP A 184 -26.05 21.31 -28.22
N VAL A 185 -26.31 22.11 -27.19
CA VAL A 185 -27.58 22.81 -26.99
C VAL A 185 -27.87 23.83 -28.08
N ASP A 186 -26.84 24.43 -28.67
CA ASP A 186 -26.99 25.50 -29.66
C ASP A 186 -27.30 24.96 -31.06
N ALA A 187 -27.09 23.66 -31.29
CA ALA A 187 -27.33 22.99 -32.56
C ALA A 187 -28.69 22.28 -32.67
N LEU A 188 -29.47 22.20 -31.58
CA LEU A 188 -30.71 21.42 -31.54
C LEU A 188 -31.92 22.20 -32.04
N SER A 189 -32.78 21.55 -32.84
CA SER A 189 -34.12 22.05 -33.08
C SER A 189 -35.02 21.89 -31.84
N PRO A 190 -36.11 22.66 -31.70
CA PRO A 190 -37.01 22.56 -30.55
C PRO A 190 -37.59 21.16 -30.32
N ARG A 191 -37.77 20.37 -31.38
CA ARG A 191 -38.27 18.99 -31.29
C ARG A 191 -37.19 18.03 -30.77
N GLU A 192 -35.95 18.18 -31.25
CA GLU A 192 -34.82 17.35 -30.82
C GLU A 192 -34.42 17.65 -29.37
N ALA A 193 -34.50 18.91 -28.96
CA ALA A 193 -34.30 19.31 -27.57
C ALA A 193 -35.32 18.63 -26.64
N LEU A 194 -36.60 18.61 -27.03
CA LEU A 194 -37.65 17.93 -26.26
C LEU A 194 -37.39 16.41 -26.18
N GLU A 195 -37.00 15.78 -27.29
CA GLU A 195 -36.66 14.35 -27.33
C GLU A 195 -35.43 14.03 -26.45
N ALA A 196 -34.42 14.90 -26.44
CA ALA A 196 -33.25 14.75 -25.56
C ALA A 196 -33.63 14.82 -24.07
N LEU A 197 -34.53 15.73 -23.69
CA LEU A 197 -35.04 15.82 -22.31
C LEU A 197 -35.78 14.54 -21.87
N TYR A 198 -36.56 13.92 -22.77
CA TYR A 198 -37.20 12.64 -22.47
C TYR A 198 -36.19 11.51 -22.31
N ARG A 199 -35.13 11.46 -23.12
CA ARG A 199 -34.05 10.48 -22.96
C ARG A 199 -33.32 10.63 -21.63
N LEU A 200 -32.94 11.85 -21.27
CA LEU A 200 -32.31 12.16 -19.99
C LEU A 200 -33.20 11.80 -18.81
N LYS A 201 -34.52 12.06 -18.90
CA LYS A 201 -35.48 11.66 -17.87
C LYS A 201 -35.60 10.14 -17.73
N GLY A 202 -35.48 9.39 -18.83
CA GLY A 202 -35.43 7.93 -18.80
C GLY A 202 -34.17 7.43 -18.07
N LEU A 203 -33.00 7.93 -18.46
CA LEU A 203 -31.73 7.59 -17.82
C LEU A 203 -31.69 7.92 -16.32
N ALA A 204 -32.34 9.01 -15.90
CA ALA A 204 -32.46 9.39 -14.49
C ALA A 204 -33.49 8.56 -13.69
N ALA A 205 -34.36 7.80 -14.37
CA ALA A 205 -35.33 6.91 -13.71
C ALA A 205 -34.81 5.47 -13.57
N ASP A 206 -33.83 5.09 -14.38
CA ASP A 206 -33.18 3.76 -14.39
C ASP A 206 -31.88 3.71 -13.55
N ALA A 207 -31.43 4.85 -13.01
CA ALA A 207 -30.30 4.99 -12.07
C ALA A 207 -30.80 5.13 -10.62
#